data_AF-A0A4R3LQ29-F1
#
_entry.id   AF-A0A4R3LQ29-F1
#
_cell.length_a   1.000
_cell.length_b   1.000
_cell.length_c   1.000
_cell.angle_alpha   90.00
_cell.angle_beta   90.00
_cell.angle_gamma   90.00
#
_symmetry.space_group_name_H-M   'P 1'
#
loop_
_entity.id
_entity.type
_entity.pdbx_description
1 polymer ?
#
loop_
_entity_poly.entity_id
_entity_poly.type
_entity_poly.pdbx_seq_one_letter_code
_entity_poly.pdbx_strand_id
1 'polypeptide(L)'
;MVQMQNAEDIQKLGKENVDLALKSFGAWSKGAQAIAIEMADYTKSSFELGTSTLEKLLGAKTLDQAVEIQQGYFKTSYETLVAEVTKIGELCADLAKEAYKPYETVFAKVR
;
A
#
# COMPACT_ATOMS: atom_id res chain seq x y z
N MET A 1 30.60 -41.26 -4.71
CA MET A 1 30.38 -40.11 -3.80
C MET A 1 30.04 -38.81 -4.54
N VAL A 2 30.58 -38.55 -5.74
CA VAL A 2 30.32 -37.31 -6.50
C VAL A 2 28.84 -37.09 -6.94
N GLN A 3 28.07 -38.16 -7.17
CA GLN A 3 26.66 -38.07 -7.60
C GLN A 3 25.67 -37.73 -6.47
N MET A 4 25.97 -38.10 -5.22
CA MET A 4 25.11 -37.76 -4.06
C MET A 4 25.24 -36.30 -3.66
N GLN A 5 26.47 -35.75 -3.70
CA GLN A 5 26.70 -34.32 -3.43
C GLN A 5 25.87 -33.44 -4.38
N ASN A 6 25.87 -33.76 -5.68
CA ASN A 6 25.08 -33.02 -6.66
C ASN A 6 23.55 -33.12 -6.41
N ALA A 7 23.05 -34.27 -5.94
CA ALA A 7 21.62 -34.43 -5.66
C ALA A 7 21.18 -33.66 -4.39
N GLU A 8 22.00 -33.70 -3.33
CA GLU A 8 21.76 -32.92 -2.11
C GLU A 8 21.86 -31.42 -2.36
N ASP A 9 22.81 -30.97 -3.19
CA ASP A 9 22.97 -29.57 -3.58
C ASP A 9 21.78 -29.06 -4.43
N ILE A 10 21.28 -29.87 -5.37
CA ILE A 10 20.07 -29.56 -6.15
C ILE A 10 18.84 -29.46 -5.22
N GLN A 11 18.71 -30.40 -4.27
CA GLN A 11 17.60 -30.37 -3.33
C GLN A 11 17.66 -29.16 -2.39
N LYS A 12 18.86 -28.76 -1.97
CA LYS A 12 19.11 -27.59 -1.14
C LYS A 12 18.80 -26.29 -1.89
N LEU A 13 19.28 -26.15 -3.14
CA LEU A 13 18.93 -25.03 -4.02
C LEU A 13 17.42 -24.92 -4.25
N GLY A 14 16.74 -26.05 -4.46
CA GLY A 14 15.28 -26.09 -4.58
C GLY A 14 14.57 -25.57 -3.33
N LYS A 15 15.01 -26.00 -2.13
CA LYS A 15 14.47 -25.52 -0.85
C LYS A 15 14.74 -24.03 -0.61
N GLU A 16 15.96 -23.56 -0.91
CA GLU A 16 16.32 -22.14 -0.77
C GLU A 16 15.47 -21.26 -1.70
N ASN A 17 15.24 -21.68 -2.95
CA ASN A 17 14.38 -20.94 -3.89
C ASN A 17 12.91 -20.89 -3.44
N VAL A 18 12.38 -21.97 -2.87
CA VAL A 18 11.01 -22.01 -2.31
C VAL A 18 10.90 -21.07 -1.10
N ASP A 19 11.88 -21.08 -0.20
CA ASP A 19 11.90 -20.19 0.98
C ASP A 19 11.96 -18.71 0.57
N LEU A 20 12.79 -18.36 -0.42
CA LEU A 20 12.84 -17.01 -1.00
C LEU A 20 11.48 -16.60 -1.59
N ALA A 21 10.86 -17.48 -2.39
CA ALA A 21 9.56 -17.22 -2.99
C ALA A 21 8.46 -17.03 -1.93
N LEU A 22 8.44 -17.85 -0.88
CA LEU A 22 7.47 -17.72 0.23
C LEU A 22 7.64 -16.40 0.98
N LYS A 23 8.88 -15.95 1.20
CA LYS A 23 9.18 -14.65 1.83
C LYS A 23 8.71 -13.49 0.96
N SER A 24 9.01 -13.50 -0.34
CA SER A 24 8.54 -12.48 -1.27
C SER A 24 7.01 -12.46 -1.38
N PHE A 25 6.36 -13.63 -1.43
CA PHE A 25 4.90 -13.71 -1.41
C PHE A 25 4.31 -13.17 -0.11
N GLY A 26 4.92 -13.48 1.04
CA GLY A 26 4.51 -12.95 2.34
C GLY A 26 4.62 -11.42 2.41
N ALA A 27 5.69 -10.84 1.87
CA ALA A 27 5.85 -9.39 1.75
C ALA A 27 4.77 -8.79 0.84
N TRP A 28 4.54 -9.41 -0.32
CA TRP A 28 3.51 -8.97 -1.28
C TRP A 28 2.10 -8.95 -0.65
N SER A 29 1.72 -10.05 0.01
CA SER A 29 0.41 -10.19 0.66
C SER A 29 0.20 -9.12 1.75
N LYS A 30 1.23 -8.86 2.57
CA LYS A 30 1.17 -7.80 3.60
C LYS A 30 1.03 -6.40 3.00
N GLY A 31 1.78 -6.08 1.95
CA GLY A 31 1.66 -4.79 1.27
C GLY A 31 0.28 -4.60 0.64
N ALA A 32 -0.26 -5.64 0.00
CA ALA A 32 -1.61 -5.61 -0.55
C ALA A 32 -2.68 -5.38 0.54
N GLN A 33 -2.53 -6.02 1.71
CA GLN A 33 -3.40 -5.78 2.87
C GLN A 33 -3.31 -4.34 3.37
N ALA A 34 -2.10 -3.78 3.48
CA ALA A 34 -1.91 -2.39 3.89
C ALA A 34 -2.60 -1.41 2.93
N ILE A 35 -2.42 -1.59 1.61
CA ILE A 35 -3.07 -0.75 0.59
C ILE A 35 -4.60 -0.87 0.69
N ALA A 36 -5.13 -2.07 0.91
CA ALA A 36 -6.57 -2.27 1.05
C ALA A 36 -7.15 -1.56 2.30
N ILE A 37 -6.39 -1.54 3.40
CA ILE A 37 -6.78 -0.82 4.62
C ILE A 37 -6.82 0.69 4.37
N GLU A 38 -5.76 1.26 3.78
CA GLU A 38 -5.72 2.70 3.49
C GLU A 38 -6.86 3.14 2.56
N MET A 39 -7.15 2.36 1.52
CA MET A 39 -8.28 2.63 0.63
C MET A 39 -9.63 2.60 1.36
N ALA A 40 -9.80 1.68 2.31
CA ALA A 40 -11.01 1.61 3.13
C ALA A 40 -11.13 2.84 4.06
N ASP A 41 -10.02 3.25 4.68
CA ASP A 41 -9.97 4.42 5.56
C ASP A 41 -10.24 5.72 4.77
N TYR A 42 -9.64 5.88 3.58
CA TYR A 42 -9.91 7.00 2.69
C TYR A 42 -11.39 7.06 2.26
N THR A 43 -11.98 5.91 1.93
CA THR A 43 -13.39 5.81 1.56
C THR A 43 -14.30 6.25 2.71
N LYS A 44 -14.00 5.78 3.93
CA LYS A 44 -14.73 6.18 5.13
C LYS A 44 -14.62 7.69 5.39
N SER A 45 -13.40 8.23 5.34
CA SER A 45 -13.15 9.67 5.54
C SER A 45 -13.87 10.53 4.50
N SER A 46 -13.83 10.12 3.23
CA SER A 46 -14.54 10.80 2.13
C SER A 46 -16.05 10.82 2.35
N PHE A 47 -16.62 9.71 2.84
CA PHE A 47 -18.04 9.62 3.15
C PHE A 47 -18.42 10.56 4.31
N GLU A 48 -17.67 10.52 5.42
CA GLU A 48 -17.89 11.39 6.58
C GLU A 48 -17.77 12.88 6.22
N LEU A 49 -16.79 13.25 5.39
CA LEU A 49 -16.65 14.61 4.89
C LEU A 49 -17.85 15.04 4.03
N GLY A 50 -18.31 14.15 3.14
CA GLY A 50 -19.46 14.39 2.29
C GLY A 50 -20.75 14.58 3.07
N THR A 51 -21.03 13.71 4.05
CA THR A 51 -22.22 13.82 4.90
C THR A 51 -22.18 15.09 5.75
N SER A 52 -21.05 15.41 6.39
CA SER A 52 -20.89 16.65 7.15
C SER A 52 -21.08 17.90 6.28
N THR A 53 -20.60 17.87 5.04
CA THR A 53 -20.78 18.97 4.08
C THR A 53 -22.24 19.13 3.70
N LEU A 54 -22.93 18.03 3.42
CA LEU A 54 -24.36 18.04 3.10
C LEU A 54 -25.19 18.61 4.25
N GLU A 55 -24.94 18.18 5.49
CA GLU A 55 -25.61 18.72 6.68
C GLU A 55 -25.43 20.24 6.81
N LYS A 56 -24.21 20.73 6.58
CA LYS A 56 -23.91 22.17 6.59
C LYS A 56 -24.64 22.91 5.48
N LEU A 57 -24.67 22.36 4.26
CA LEU A 57 -25.37 22.94 3.12
C LEU A 57 -26.88 23.04 3.37
N LEU A 58 -27.49 22.01 3.94
CA LEU A 58 -28.92 22.03 4.31
C LEU A 58 -29.23 23.10 5.37
N GLY A 59 -28.25 23.44 6.22
CA GLY A 59 -28.35 24.51 7.21
C GLY A 59 -27.98 25.92 6.72
N ALA A 60 -27.50 26.06 5.48
CA ALA A 60 -27.07 27.36 4.94
C ALA A 60 -28.26 28.30 4.75
N LYS A 61 -28.13 29.56 5.21
CA LYS A 61 -29.21 30.57 5.13
C LYS A 61 -29.06 31.50 3.93
N THR A 62 -27.89 31.51 3.31
CA THR A 62 -27.52 32.39 2.20
C THR A 62 -26.65 31.65 1.20
N LEU A 63 -26.58 32.18 -0.04
CA LEU A 63 -25.70 31.63 -1.07
C LEU A 63 -24.22 31.79 -0.70
N ASP A 64 -23.83 32.91 -0.08
CA ASP A 64 -22.44 33.14 0.33
C ASP A 64 -21.97 32.07 1.32
N GLN A 65 -22.80 31.72 2.32
CA GLN A 65 -22.52 30.63 3.24
C GLN A 65 -22.40 29.27 2.53
N ALA A 66 -23.27 28.99 1.55
CA ALA A 66 -23.19 27.75 0.78
C ALA A 66 -21.89 27.68 -0.04
N VAL A 67 -21.45 28.80 -0.62
CA VAL A 67 -20.19 28.91 -1.35
C VAL A 67 -18.99 28.67 -0.42
N GLU A 68 -18.97 29.28 0.77
CA GLU A 68 -17.92 29.05 1.77
C GLU A 68 -17.83 27.57 2.19
N ILE A 69 -18.98 26.92 2.43
CA ILE A 69 -19.05 25.48 2.76
C ILE A 69 -18.48 24.63 1.62
N GLN A 70 -18.88 24.90 0.38
CA GLN A 70 -18.42 24.16 -0.80
C GLN A 70 -16.93 24.36 -1.06
N GLN A 71 -16.40 25.58 -0.85
CA GLN A 71 -14.96 25.85 -0.94
C GLN A 71 -14.17 25.08 0.12
N GLY A 72 -14.68 25.04 1.35
CA GLY A 72 -14.11 24.23 2.43
C GLY A 72 -14.07 22.74 2.06
N TYR A 73 -15.19 22.20 1.55
CA TYR A 73 -15.24 20.82 1.06
C TYR A 73 -14.21 20.54 -0.04
N PHE A 74 -14.10 21.42 -1.04
CA PHE A 74 -13.13 21.26 -2.12
C PHE A 74 -11.69 21.22 -1.59
N LYS A 75 -11.33 22.17 -0.72
CA LYS A 75 -10.00 22.24 -0.12
C LYS A 75 -9.68 20.98 0.66
N THR A 76 -10.55 20.58 1.59
CA THR A 76 -10.32 19.39 2.42
C THR A 76 -10.28 18.11 1.57
N SER A 77 -11.20 17.97 0.61
CA SER A 77 -11.22 16.79 -0.28
C SER A 77 -9.91 16.66 -1.08
N TYR A 78 -9.37 17.78 -1.56
CA TYR A 78 -8.10 17.82 -2.27
C TYR A 78 -6.92 17.44 -1.35
N GLU A 79 -6.82 18.05 -0.17
CA GLU A 79 -5.77 17.75 0.81
C GLU A 79 -5.79 16.27 1.21
N THR A 80 -6.96 15.71 1.51
CA THR A 80 -7.12 14.29 1.85
C THR A 80 -6.73 13.37 0.70
N LEU A 81 -7.14 13.68 -0.54
CA LEU A 81 -6.77 12.89 -1.72
C LEU A 81 -5.25 12.87 -1.94
N VAL A 82 -4.59 14.03 -1.87
CA VAL A 82 -3.14 14.12 -2.07
C VAL A 82 -2.40 13.32 -0.99
N ALA A 83 -2.86 13.40 0.26
CA ALA A 83 -2.30 12.62 1.35
C ALA A 83 -2.43 11.11 1.08
N GLU A 84 -3.60 10.65 0.65
CA GLU A 84 -3.85 9.23 0.35
C GLU A 84 -2.99 8.72 -0.81
N VAL A 85 -2.93 9.47 -1.92
CA VAL A 85 -2.11 9.10 -3.08
C VAL A 85 -0.62 9.02 -2.70
N THR A 86 -0.15 9.95 -1.87
CA THR A 86 1.23 9.93 -1.36
C THR A 86 1.49 8.67 -0.56
N LYS A 87 0.58 8.33 0.37
CA LYS A 87 0.69 7.17 1.24
C LYS A 87 0.65 5.84 0.47
N ILE A 88 -0.24 5.70 -0.51
CA ILE A 88 -0.27 4.54 -1.40
C ILE A 88 1.05 4.43 -2.18
N GLY A 89 1.58 5.56 -2.67
CA GLY A 89 2.87 5.60 -3.36
C GLY A 89 4.03 5.09 -2.50
N GLU A 90 4.09 5.51 -1.23
CA GLU A 90 5.05 5.02 -0.24
C GLU A 90 4.89 3.51 0.02
N LEU A 91 3.65 3.04 0.23
CA LEU A 91 3.36 1.61 0.40
C LEU A 91 3.81 0.77 -0.80
N CYS A 92 3.60 1.26 -2.02
CA CYS A 92 4.04 0.57 -3.23
C CYS A 92 5.57 0.51 -3.32
N ALA A 93 6.26 1.60 -2.96
CA ALA A 93 7.72 1.64 -2.94
C ALA A 93 8.30 0.67 -1.89
N ASP A 94 7.71 0.63 -0.70
CA ASP A 94 8.16 -0.26 0.37
C ASP A 94 7.85 -1.73 0.07
N LEU A 95 6.71 -2.00 -0.56
CA LEU A 95 6.38 -3.33 -1.07
C LEU A 95 7.44 -3.83 -2.05
N ALA A 96 7.84 -2.99 -3.00
CA ALA A 96 8.89 -3.34 -3.95
C ALA A 96 10.21 -3.67 -3.22
N LYS A 97 10.65 -2.81 -2.29
CA LYS A 97 11.87 -3.05 -1.50
C LYS A 97 11.82 -4.37 -0.74
N GLU A 98 10.76 -4.62 0.02
CA GLU A 98 10.64 -5.83 0.85
C GLU A 98 10.46 -7.11 0.01
N ALA A 99 9.83 -7.03 -1.17
CA ALA A 99 9.72 -8.17 -2.08
C ALA A 99 11.06 -8.56 -2.72
N TYR A 100 11.95 -7.59 -2.98
CA TYR A 100 13.27 -7.81 -3.58
C TYR A 100 14.38 -8.17 -2.58
N LYS A 101 14.24 -7.74 -1.32
CA LYS A 101 15.20 -7.98 -0.23
C LYS A 101 15.68 -9.45 -0.09
N PRO A 102 14.84 -10.50 -0.22
CA PRO A 102 15.31 -11.87 -0.14
C PRO A 102 16.40 -12.21 -1.18
N TYR A 103 16.36 -11.56 -2.35
CA TYR A 103 17.29 -11.81 -3.44
C TYR A 103 18.63 -11.06 -3.31
N GLU A 104 18.72 -10.01 -2.49
CA GLU A 104 19.98 -9.27 -2.25
C GLU A 104 21.08 -10.21 -1.71
N THR A 105 20.71 -11.15 -0.84
CA THR A 105 21.63 -12.15 -0.28
C THR A 105 22.11 -13.18 -1.30
N VAL A 106 21.34 -13.43 -2.37
CA VAL A 106 21.74 -14.31 -3.47
C VAL A 106 22.72 -13.59 -4.38
N PHE A 107 22.44 -12.34 -4.75
CA PHE A 107 23.37 -11.52 -5.55
C PHE A 107 24.72 -11.30 -4.85
N ALA A 108 24.72 -11.13 -3.52
CA ALA A 108 25.94 -11.00 -2.73
C ALA A 108 26.78 -12.30 -2.66
N LYS A 109 26.19 -13.47 -2.91
CA LYS A 109 26.91 -14.77 -2.96
C LYS A 109 27.52 -15.08 -4.34
N VAL A 110 27.09 -14.39 -5.39
CA VAL A 110 27.54 -14.62 -6.78
C VAL A 110 28.65 -13.65 -7.20
N ARG A 111 28.94 -12.63 -6.39
CA ARG A 111 30.10 -11.72 -6.52
C ARG A 111 31.23 -12.13 -5.60
#